data_AF-W1Y6N8-F1
#
_entry.id   AF-W1Y6N8-F1
#
_cell.length_a   1.000
_cell.length_b   1.000
_cell.length_c   1.000
_cell.angle_alpha   90.00
_cell.angle_beta   90.00
_cell.angle_gamma   90.00
#
_symmetry.space_group_name_H-M   'P 1'
#
loop_
_entity.id
_entity.type
_entity.pdbx_description
1 polymer ?
#
loop_
_entity_poly.entity_id
_entity_poly.type
_entity_poly.pdbx_seq_one_letter_code
_entity_poly.pdbx_strand_id
1 'polypeptide(L)'
;PMGIANNTAAVKNYPEALRWSLALVITILLSALFARWLSQKTDEDMAYLIVVAIVGIATVFIAQTMIGEMKTIWGRFRPYEMTTVSGQAFSEFTPWYHINGINGHNSFPSGHTMSGWLFLYLALFVPRQNVSLQKKMTIFGLAMGILTAMSRVRIGAHWLGDVTVSAILVGLLVFAASRLIGAHFVESQS
;
A
#
# COMPACT_ATOMS: atom_id res chain seq x y z
N PRO A 1 10.05 -11.74 18.35
CA PRO A 1 8.62 -12.00 18.04
C PRO A 1 8.35 -11.60 16.59
N MET A 2 7.47 -12.30 15.85
CA MET A 2 7.20 -12.03 14.41
C MET A 2 6.78 -10.59 14.07
N GLY A 3 6.39 -9.77 15.07
CA GLY A 3 6.08 -8.34 14.92
C GLY A 3 7.26 -7.38 15.03
N ILE A 4 8.46 -7.85 15.41
CA ILE A 4 9.69 -7.05 15.34
C ILE A 4 10.08 -7.03 13.86
N ALA A 5 9.78 -5.94 13.17
CA ALA A 5 10.41 -5.66 11.89
C ALA A 5 11.92 -5.63 12.14
N ASN A 6 12.60 -6.74 11.81
CA ASN A 6 14.04 -6.83 11.81
C ASN A 6 14.57 -5.89 10.73
N ASN A 7 14.70 -4.62 11.09
CA ASN A 7 15.63 -3.71 10.47
C ASN A 7 17.04 -3.92 11.08
N THR A 8 17.23 -4.98 11.87
CA THR A 8 18.50 -5.37 12.49
C THR A 8 19.35 -6.12 11.47
N ALA A 9 20.59 -5.67 11.36
CA ALA A 9 21.56 -6.00 10.34
C ALA A 9 22.14 -7.43 10.43
N ALA A 10 21.28 -8.47 10.38
CA ALA A 10 21.70 -9.86 10.50
C ALA A 10 20.95 -10.83 9.58
N VAL A 11 20.39 -10.36 8.47
CA VAL A 11 20.01 -11.28 7.37
C VAL A 11 21.23 -11.42 6.47
N LYS A 12 21.71 -12.66 6.28
CA LYS A 12 22.79 -12.97 5.34
C LYS A 12 22.30 -12.62 3.93
N ASN A 13 22.64 -11.42 3.47
CA ASN A 13 22.26 -10.96 2.15
C ASN A 13 23.02 -11.78 1.10
N TYR A 14 22.35 -12.10 -0.01
CA TYR A 14 23.00 -12.64 -1.19
C TYR A 14 24.12 -11.68 -1.66
N PRO A 15 25.17 -12.19 -2.34
CA PRO A 15 26.23 -11.34 -2.89
C PRO A 15 25.65 -10.15 -3.67
N GLU A 16 26.23 -8.96 -3.50
CA GLU A 16 25.69 -7.74 -4.12
C GLU A 16 25.58 -7.85 -5.64
N ALA A 17 26.59 -8.45 -6.27
CA ALA A 17 26.58 -8.73 -7.71
C ALA A 17 25.38 -9.60 -8.13
N LEU A 18 24.98 -10.58 -7.32
CA LEU A 18 23.80 -11.41 -7.60
C LEU A 18 22.50 -10.59 -7.44
N ARG A 19 22.40 -9.76 -6.41
CA ARG A 19 21.22 -8.91 -6.18
C ARG A 19 21.01 -7.92 -7.32
N TRP A 20 22.08 -7.22 -7.71
CA TRP A 20 22.02 -6.22 -8.77
C TRP A 20 21.84 -6.84 -10.16
N SER A 21 22.48 -7.99 -10.44
CA SER A 21 22.26 -8.69 -11.72
C SER A 21 20.84 -9.22 -11.84
N LEU A 22 20.27 -9.82 -10.79
CA LEU A 22 18.86 -10.23 -10.78
C LEU A 22 17.91 -9.03 -10.93
N ALA A 23 18.15 -7.93 -10.23
CA ALA A 23 17.34 -6.72 -10.35
C ALA A 23 17.37 -6.16 -11.78
N LEU A 24 18.54 -6.12 -12.43
CA LEU A 24 18.70 -5.69 -13.81
C LEU A 24 17.95 -6.61 -14.77
N VAL A 25 18.13 -7.93 -14.64
CA VAL A 25 17.45 -8.93 -15.47
C VAL A 25 15.93 -8.81 -15.33
N ILE A 26 15.41 -8.74 -14.11
CA ILE A 26 13.97 -8.56 -13.85
C ILE A 26 13.47 -7.25 -14.47
N THR A 27 14.22 -6.15 -14.32
CA THR A 27 13.84 -4.85 -14.87
C THR A 27 13.76 -4.90 -16.39
N ILE A 28 14.74 -5.50 -17.07
CA ILE A 28 14.74 -5.66 -18.53
C ILE A 28 13.56 -6.51 -18.98
N LEU A 29 13.33 -7.66 -18.31
CA LEU A 29 12.23 -8.55 -18.65
C LEU A 29 10.86 -7.89 -18.47
N LEU A 30 10.63 -7.22 -17.34
CA LEU A 30 9.38 -6.51 -17.08
C LEU A 30 9.18 -5.35 -18.06
N SER A 31 10.24 -4.60 -18.37
CA SER A 31 10.18 -3.50 -19.34
C SER A 31 9.85 -4.01 -20.74
N ALA A 32 10.44 -5.13 -21.17
CA ALA A 32 10.14 -5.75 -22.46
C ALA A 32 8.69 -6.27 -22.53
N LEU A 33 8.21 -6.92 -21.47
CA LEU A 33 6.81 -7.36 -21.37
C LEU A 33 5.83 -6.18 -21.40
N PHE A 34 6.15 -5.11 -20.68
CA PHE A 34 5.33 -3.90 -20.63
C PHE A 34 5.32 -3.18 -21.98
N ALA A 35 6.48 -3.02 -22.63
CA ALA A 35 6.59 -2.44 -23.97
C ALA A 35 5.78 -3.24 -25.00
N ARG A 36 5.85 -4.58 -24.96
CA ARG A 36 5.05 -5.45 -25.82
C ARG A 36 3.55 -5.36 -25.55
N TRP A 37 3.15 -5.14 -24.30
CA TRP A 37 1.75 -4.93 -23.95
C TRP A 37 1.24 -3.56 -24.43
N LEU A 38 2.06 -2.52 -24.29
CA LEU A 38 1.77 -1.16 -24.77
C LEU A 38 1.72 -1.09 -26.31
N SER A 39 2.56 -1.85 -27.01
CA SER A 39 2.58 -1.85 -28.49
C SER A 39 1.28 -2.36 -29.13
N GLN A 40 0.36 -2.89 -28.33
CA GLN A 40 -0.96 -3.37 -28.77
C GLN A 40 -2.08 -2.37 -28.46
N LYS A 41 -1.75 -1.17 -27.99
CA LYS A 41 -2.72 -0.14 -27.58
C LYS A 41 -2.90 0.91 -28.68
N THR A 42 -4.12 1.42 -28.79
CA THR A 42 -4.44 2.57 -29.65
C THR A 42 -3.90 3.86 -29.03
N ASP A 43 -3.84 4.94 -29.80
CA ASP A 43 -3.43 6.26 -29.29
C ASP A 43 -4.37 6.76 -28.18
N GLU A 44 -5.66 6.45 -28.29
CA GLU A 44 -6.68 6.76 -27.26
C GLU A 44 -6.43 6.00 -25.95
N ASP A 45 -6.17 4.68 -26.06
CA ASP A 45 -5.80 3.86 -24.90
C ASP A 45 -4.52 4.39 -24.25
N MET A 46 -3.54 4.80 -25.06
CA MET A 46 -2.29 5.35 -24.57
C MET A 46 -2.47 6.67 -23.83
N ALA A 47 -3.27 7.60 -24.38
CA ALA A 47 -3.59 8.86 -23.71
C ALA A 47 -4.24 8.63 -22.34
N TYR A 48 -5.20 7.70 -22.27
CA TYR A 48 -5.82 7.30 -21.00
C TYR A 48 -4.79 6.71 -20.02
N LEU A 49 -3.96 5.77 -20.47
CA LEU A 49 -2.96 5.12 -19.62
C LEU A 49 -1.91 6.10 -19.08
N ILE A 50 -1.53 7.13 -19.85
CA ILE A 50 -0.64 8.19 -19.39
C ILE A 50 -1.28 9.00 -18.25
N VAL A 51 -2.56 9.37 -18.38
CA VAL A 51 -3.30 10.08 -17.32
C VAL A 51 -3.37 9.20 -16.08
N VAL A 52 -3.73 7.92 -16.21
CA VAL A 52 -3.77 6.96 -15.11
C VAL A 52 -2.39 6.80 -14.45
N ALA A 53 -1.30 6.80 -15.23
CA ALA A 53 0.05 6.68 -14.70
C ALA A 53 0.46 7.92 -13.88
N ILE A 54 0.22 9.13 -14.41
CA ILE A 54 0.55 10.39 -13.73
C ILE A 54 -0.25 10.52 -12.43
N VAL A 55 -1.56 10.31 -12.49
CA VAL A 55 -2.44 10.34 -11.31
C VAL A 55 -2.05 9.24 -10.32
N GLY A 56 -1.55 8.09 -10.81
CA GLY A 56 -1.11 6.96 -9.98
C GLY A 56 0.16 7.30 -9.20
N ILE A 57 1.14 7.92 -9.87
CA ILE A 57 2.35 8.44 -9.23
C ILE A 57 1.99 9.44 -8.13
N ALA A 58 1.11 10.40 -8.44
CA ALA A 58 0.64 11.38 -7.46
C ALA A 58 -0.10 10.70 -6.29
N THR A 59 -0.96 9.72 -6.55
CA THR A 59 -1.69 8.95 -5.54
C THR A 59 -0.73 8.23 -4.59
N VAL A 60 0.29 7.56 -5.13
CA VAL A 60 1.30 6.85 -4.34
C VAL A 60 2.14 7.81 -3.50
N PHE A 61 2.54 8.94 -4.09
CA PHE A 61 3.30 9.98 -3.38
C PHE A 61 2.49 10.56 -2.21
N ILE A 62 1.26 11.00 -2.47
CA ILE A 62 0.36 11.56 -1.45
C ILE A 62 0.09 10.54 -0.35
N ALA A 63 -0.18 9.27 -0.69
CA ALA A 63 -0.39 8.21 0.30
C ALA A 63 0.83 8.05 1.21
N GLN A 64 2.04 7.96 0.64
CA GLN A 64 3.27 7.79 1.39
C GLN A 64 3.56 8.98 2.31
N THR A 65 3.46 10.21 1.80
CA THR A 65 3.65 11.42 2.61
C THR A 65 2.62 11.50 3.72
N MET A 66 1.32 11.38 3.40
CA MET A 66 0.24 11.46 4.39
C MET A 66 0.44 10.43 5.52
N ILE A 67 0.69 9.16 5.18
CA ILE A 67 0.86 8.10 6.18
C ILE A 67 2.17 8.27 6.95
N GLY A 68 3.25 8.72 6.30
CA GLY A 68 4.54 8.98 6.91
C GLY A 68 4.50 10.11 7.94
N GLU A 69 3.88 11.24 7.59
CA GLU A 69 3.73 12.38 8.49
C GLU A 69 2.84 12.02 9.68
N MET A 70 1.69 11.37 9.42
CA MET A 70 0.82 10.91 10.50
C MET A 70 1.55 9.97 11.46
N LYS A 71 2.37 9.05 10.95
CA LYS A 71 3.18 8.14 11.79
C LYS A 71 4.07 8.89 12.75
N THR A 72 4.81 9.86 12.23
CA THR A 72 5.78 10.65 13.01
C THR A 72 5.09 11.43 14.13
N ILE A 73 3.92 11.99 13.86
CA ILE A 73 3.21 12.88 14.80
C ILE A 73 2.34 12.11 15.81
N TRP A 74 1.82 10.92 15.45
CA TRP A 74 0.86 10.22 16.31
C TRP A 74 1.45 9.63 17.59
N GLY A 75 2.72 9.21 17.55
CA GLY A 75 3.40 8.65 18.71
C GLY A 75 2.72 7.42 19.32
N ARG A 76 1.99 6.63 18.51
CA ARG A 76 1.17 5.52 19.04
C ARG A 76 2.01 4.26 19.22
N PHE A 77 1.90 3.65 20.39
CA PHE A 77 2.50 2.36 20.72
C PHE A 77 1.84 1.19 19.97
N ARG A 78 2.64 0.21 19.59
CA ARG A 78 2.23 -1.04 18.92
C ARG A 78 1.80 -2.10 19.93
N PRO A 79 0.96 -3.07 19.52
CA PRO A 79 0.52 -4.14 20.42
C PRO A 79 1.68 -4.93 21.05
N TYR A 80 2.74 -5.20 20.29
CA TYR A 80 3.90 -5.94 20.83
C TYR A 80 4.70 -5.16 21.88
N GLU A 81 4.50 -3.84 22.01
CA GLU A 81 5.20 -2.99 22.98
C GLU A 81 4.52 -3.01 24.36
N MET A 82 3.30 -3.54 24.44
CA MET A 82 2.44 -3.49 25.64
C MET A 82 2.95 -4.30 26.84
N THR A 83 3.90 -5.20 26.64
CA THR A 83 4.51 -6.01 27.70
C THR A 83 6.00 -5.75 27.87
N THR A 84 6.60 -4.94 27.00
CA THR A 84 8.06 -4.79 26.91
C THR A 84 8.59 -3.48 27.49
N VAL A 85 7.74 -2.47 27.66
CA VAL A 85 8.18 -1.11 28.04
C VAL A 85 8.16 -0.86 29.56
N SER A 86 7.08 -1.24 30.25
CA SER A 86 6.88 -0.93 31.68
C SER A 86 6.85 -2.16 32.60
N GLY A 87 6.89 -3.37 32.03
CA GLY A 87 6.70 -4.62 32.77
C GLY A 87 5.27 -4.87 33.27
N GLN A 88 4.35 -3.91 33.10
CA GLN A 88 2.92 -4.05 33.41
C GLN A 88 2.11 -4.11 32.12
N ALA A 89 1.40 -5.22 31.93
CA ALA A 89 0.62 -5.46 30.71
C ALA A 89 -0.35 -4.29 30.42
N PHE A 90 -0.26 -3.73 29.21
CA PHE A 90 -1.16 -2.69 28.66
C PHE A 90 -1.13 -1.30 29.30
N SER A 91 -0.18 -1.00 30.18
CA SER A 91 -0.05 0.34 30.80
C SER A 91 0.26 1.46 29.79
N GLU A 92 0.88 1.13 28.66
CA GLU A 92 1.26 2.09 27.60
C GLU A 92 0.22 2.19 26.46
N PHE A 93 -1.01 1.68 26.67
CA PHE A 93 -2.03 1.73 25.63
C PHE A 93 -2.43 3.17 25.31
N THR A 94 -2.37 3.52 24.02
CA THR A 94 -2.77 4.83 23.51
C THR A 94 -3.93 4.66 22.51
N PRO A 95 -5.06 5.38 22.66
CA PRO A 95 -6.17 5.31 21.72
C PRO A 95 -5.84 6.02 20.39
N TRP A 96 -6.52 5.65 19.30
CA TRP A 96 -6.07 6.03 17.94
C TRP A 96 -6.49 7.44 17.57
N TYR A 97 -7.53 7.95 18.21
CA TYR A 97 -8.02 9.31 18.05
C TYR A 97 -7.23 10.32 18.90
N HIS A 98 -6.29 9.86 19.74
CA HIS A 98 -5.43 10.72 20.54
C HIS A 98 -4.03 10.82 19.92
N ILE A 99 -3.57 12.04 19.69
CA ILE A 99 -2.23 12.33 19.17
C ILE A 99 -1.28 12.49 20.36
N ASN A 100 -0.30 11.59 20.49
CA ASN A 100 0.62 11.57 21.63
C ASN A 100 1.88 12.43 21.41
N GLY A 101 2.04 12.98 20.21
CA GLY A 101 3.22 13.74 19.81
C GLY A 101 4.40 12.85 19.41
N ILE A 102 5.54 13.49 19.12
CA ILE A 102 6.74 12.80 18.66
C ILE A 102 7.42 12.12 19.85
N ASN A 103 7.27 10.80 19.96
CA ASN A 103 7.84 10.00 21.05
C ASN A 103 8.59 8.74 20.56
N GLY A 104 8.81 8.60 19.25
CA GLY A 104 9.50 7.45 18.65
C GLY A 104 8.61 6.24 18.32
N HIS A 105 7.35 6.22 18.78
CA HIS A 105 6.42 5.13 18.52
C HIS A 105 5.55 5.39 17.27
N ASN A 106 5.48 4.39 16.38
CA ASN A 106 5.02 4.58 15.00
C ASN A 106 3.98 3.52 14.58
N SER A 107 3.00 3.23 15.45
CA SER A 107 1.93 2.27 15.15
C SER A 107 0.91 2.86 14.18
N PHE A 108 0.38 4.05 14.43
CA PHE A 108 -0.72 4.61 13.64
C PHE A 108 -0.23 5.60 12.57
N PRO A 109 -0.82 5.61 11.37
CA PRO A 109 -1.60 4.53 10.74
C PRO A 109 -0.67 3.44 10.15
N SER A 110 -1.22 2.30 9.71
CA SER A 110 -0.42 1.18 9.19
C SER A 110 0.11 1.41 7.76
N GLY A 111 1.42 1.57 7.60
CA GLY A 111 2.05 1.73 6.27
C GLY A 111 1.98 0.48 5.38
N HIS A 112 1.99 -0.72 5.96
CA HIS A 112 1.79 -1.95 5.18
C HIS A 112 0.36 -2.03 4.64
N THR A 113 -0.62 -1.61 5.45
CA THR A 113 -2.01 -1.54 5.02
C THR A 113 -2.16 -0.54 3.87
N MET A 114 -1.54 0.64 3.96
CA MET A 114 -1.47 1.59 2.84
C MET A 114 -0.97 0.92 1.55
N SER A 115 0.18 0.26 1.59
CA SER A 115 0.73 -0.43 0.41
C SER A 115 -0.21 -1.50 -0.14
N GLY A 116 -0.88 -2.26 0.72
CA GLY A 116 -1.88 -3.26 0.31
C GLY A 116 -3.09 -2.63 -0.40
N TRP A 117 -3.59 -1.51 0.09
CA TRP A 117 -4.74 -0.82 -0.52
C TRP A 117 -4.40 -0.10 -1.83
N LEU A 118 -3.14 0.29 -2.04
CA LEU A 118 -2.69 0.86 -3.32
C LEU A 118 -2.83 -0.13 -4.50
N PHE A 119 -2.89 -1.45 -4.25
CA PHE A 119 -3.17 -2.44 -5.31
C PHE A 119 -4.55 -2.27 -5.94
N LEU A 120 -5.52 -1.66 -5.24
CA LEU A 120 -6.83 -1.34 -5.81
C LEU A 120 -6.72 -0.39 -7.01
N TYR A 121 -5.71 0.48 -7.03
CA TYR A 121 -5.44 1.39 -8.14
C TYR A 121 -5.14 0.65 -9.46
N LEU A 122 -4.60 -0.57 -9.40
CA LEU A 122 -4.28 -1.37 -10.59
C LEU A 122 -5.50 -1.69 -11.45
N ALA A 123 -6.70 -1.68 -10.87
CA ALA A 123 -7.94 -1.85 -11.63
C ALA A 123 -8.15 -0.73 -12.68
N LEU A 124 -7.57 0.46 -12.47
CA LEU A 124 -7.68 1.60 -13.39
C LEU A 124 -6.77 1.46 -14.63
N PHE A 125 -5.72 0.64 -14.57
CA PHE A 125 -4.85 0.33 -15.72
C PHE A 125 -5.44 -0.70 -16.69
N VAL A 126 -6.55 -1.34 -16.33
CA VAL A 126 -7.22 -2.32 -17.20
C VAL A 126 -7.87 -1.61 -18.41
N PRO A 127 -7.89 -2.19 -19.63
CA PRO A 127 -8.67 -1.64 -20.73
C PRO A 127 -10.13 -1.42 -20.35
N ARG A 128 -10.70 -0.26 -20.71
CA ARG A 128 -12.04 0.16 -20.26
C ARG A 128 -13.16 -0.73 -20.83
N GLN A 129 -12.91 -1.40 -21.95
CA GLN A 129 -13.82 -2.34 -22.58
C GLN A 129 -13.82 -3.73 -21.90
N ASN A 130 -12.79 -4.06 -21.09
CA ASN A 130 -12.66 -5.37 -20.46
C ASN A 130 -13.20 -5.40 -19.02
N VAL A 131 -14.53 -5.38 -18.91
CA VAL A 131 -15.26 -5.38 -17.63
C VAL A 131 -14.95 -6.61 -16.77
N SER A 132 -14.72 -7.78 -17.38
CA SER A 132 -14.37 -9.00 -16.64
C SER A 132 -13.02 -8.87 -15.92
N LEU A 133 -12.00 -8.33 -16.61
CA LEU A 133 -10.69 -8.11 -16.01
C LEU A 133 -10.73 -6.98 -14.96
N GLN A 134 -11.53 -5.94 -15.17
CA GLN A 134 -11.75 -4.88 -14.17
C GLN A 134 -12.30 -5.44 -12.85
N LYS A 135 -13.32 -6.31 -12.93
CA LYS A 135 -13.87 -7.00 -11.74
C LYS A 135 -12.80 -7.83 -11.03
N LYS A 136 -12.06 -8.64 -11.77
CA LYS A 136 -10.98 -9.47 -11.22
C LYS A 136 -9.91 -8.64 -10.53
N MET A 137 -9.45 -7.55 -11.16
CA MET A 137 -8.44 -6.66 -10.61
C MET A 137 -8.93 -5.86 -9.40
N THR A 138 -10.21 -5.46 -9.39
CA THR A 138 -10.83 -4.81 -8.22
C THR A 138 -10.88 -5.77 -7.04
N ILE A 139 -11.35 -7.01 -7.24
CA ILE A 139 -11.37 -8.05 -6.20
C ILE A 139 -9.95 -8.33 -5.70
N PHE A 140 -8.98 -8.46 -6.60
CA PHE A 140 -7.59 -8.64 -6.25
C PHE A 140 -7.04 -7.50 -5.38
N GLY A 141 -7.28 -6.24 -5.76
CA GLY A 141 -6.85 -5.08 -4.99
C GLY A 141 -7.47 -5.01 -3.60
N LEU A 142 -8.78 -5.29 -3.48
CA LEU A 142 -9.46 -5.40 -2.18
C LEU A 142 -8.89 -6.53 -1.32
N ALA A 143 -8.65 -7.70 -1.92
CA ALA A 143 -8.04 -8.83 -1.23
C ALA A 143 -6.63 -8.49 -0.71
N MET A 144 -5.80 -7.83 -1.52
CA MET A 144 -4.47 -7.38 -1.10
C MET A 144 -4.53 -6.39 0.08
N GLY A 145 -5.46 -5.43 0.04
CA GLY A 145 -5.68 -4.49 1.14
C GLY A 145 -6.10 -5.19 2.44
N ILE A 146 -7.09 -6.09 2.36
CA ILE A 146 -7.64 -6.81 3.52
C ILE A 146 -6.61 -7.80 4.09
N LEU A 147 -6.03 -8.67 3.26
CA LEU A 147 -5.07 -9.68 3.71
C LEU A 147 -3.83 -9.03 4.32
N THR A 148 -3.33 -7.95 3.72
CA THR A 148 -2.19 -7.22 4.28
C THR A 148 -2.56 -6.59 5.62
N ALA A 149 -3.71 -5.92 5.74
CA ALA A 149 -4.20 -5.37 7.00
C ALA A 149 -4.32 -6.42 8.11
N MET A 150 -4.99 -7.54 7.82
CA MET A 150 -5.20 -8.61 8.79
C MET A 150 -3.90 -9.29 9.19
N SER A 151 -2.93 -9.42 8.27
CA SER A 151 -1.61 -9.94 8.60
C SER A 151 -0.92 -9.11 9.70
N ARG A 152 -1.05 -7.77 9.64
CA ARG A 152 -0.42 -6.86 10.61
C ARG A 152 -1.05 -6.93 11.99
N VAL A 153 -2.36 -7.09 12.04
CA VAL A 153 -3.10 -7.32 13.29
C VAL A 153 -2.71 -8.67 13.88
N ARG A 154 -2.70 -9.74 13.06
CA ARG A 154 -2.43 -11.11 13.51
C ARG A 154 -1.05 -11.28 14.13
N ILE A 155 -0.03 -10.57 13.62
CA ILE A 155 1.34 -10.61 14.16
C ILE A 155 1.58 -9.59 15.30
N GLY A 156 0.56 -8.83 15.70
CA GLY A 156 0.65 -7.84 16.77
C GLY A 156 1.47 -6.59 16.42
N ALA A 157 1.67 -6.30 15.13
CA ALA A 157 2.44 -5.13 14.68
C ALA A 157 1.60 -3.85 14.64
N HIS A 158 0.29 -3.97 14.49
CA HIS A 158 -0.66 -2.87 14.44
C HIS A 158 -1.97 -3.23 15.13
N TRP A 159 -2.64 -2.23 15.69
CA TRP A 159 -3.99 -2.37 16.19
C TRP A 159 -5.00 -2.37 15.05
N LEU A 160 -6.21 -2.87 15.32
CA LEU A 160 -7.30 -2.82 14.34
C LEU A 160 -7.60 -1.38 13.88
N GLY A 161 -7.57 -0.40 14.79
CA GLY A 161 -7.75 1.01 14.46
C GLY A 161 -6.72 1.53 13.45
N ASP A 162 -5.45 1.13 13.59
CA ASP A 162 -4.35 1.57 12.72
C ASP A 162 -4.55 1.11 11.28
N VAL A 163 -5.02 -0.14 11.11
CA VAL A 163 -5.26 -0.72 9.78
C VAL A 163 -6.57 -0.23 9.18
N THR A 164 -7.62 -0.03 9.99
CA THR A 164 -8.92 0.48 9.53
C THR A 164 -8.80 1.93 9.05
N VAL A 165 -8.16 2.82 9.81
CA VAL A 165 -7.99 4.21 9.38
C VAL A 165 -7.09 4.29 8.15
N SER A 166 -6.01 3.51 8.09
CA SER A 166 -5.18 3.44 6.88
C SER A 166 -5.98 2.97 5.65
N ALA A 167 -6.85 1.97 5.81
CA ALA A 167 -7.71 1.48 4.75
C ALA A 167 -8.68 2.56 4.25
N ILE A 168 -9.32 3.30 5.16
CA ILE A 168 -10.24 4.39 4.82
C ILE A 168 -9.51 5.50 4.07
N LEU A 169 -8.39 5.99 4.62
CA LEU A 169 -7.64 7.09 4.03
C LEU A 169 -7.15 6.77 2.61
N VAL A 170 -6.55 5.59 2.42
CA VAL A 170 -5.99 5.19 1.13
C VAL A 170 -7.09 4.77 0.16
N GLY A 171 -8.13 4.10 0.64
CA GLY A 171 -9.31 3.76 -0.16
C GLY A 171 -10.03 4.99 -0.70
N LEU A 172 -10.23 6.02 0.14
CA LEU A 172 -10.80 7.31 -0.28
C LEU A 172 -9.89 8.05 -1.26
N LEU A 173 -8.57 8.02 -1.05
CA LEU A 173 -7.62 8.62 -1.99
C LEU A 173 -7.66 7.95 -3.36
N VAL A 174 -7.64 6.61 -3.41
CA VAL A 174 -7.76 5.84 -4.66
C VAL A 174 -9.12 6.07 -5.32
N PHE A 175 -10.19 6.17 -4.53
CA PHE A 175 -11.52 6.54 -5.03
C PHE A 175 -11.53 7.95 -5.64
N ALA A 176 -10.98 8.95 -4.95
CA ALA A 176 -10.88 10.31 -5.45
C ALA A 176 -10.06 10.38 -6.74
N ALA A 177 -8.94 9.64 -6.82
CA ALA A 177 -8.15 9.51 -8.03
C ALA A 177 -8.96 8.93 -9.20
N SER A 178 -9.80 7.91 -8.96
CA SER A 178 -10.68 7.37 -9.99
C SER A 178 -11.69 8.40 -10.52
N ARG A 179 -12.21 9.27 -9.65
CA ARG A 179 -13.10 10.38 -10.04
C ARG A 179 -12.37 11.45 -10.84
N LEU A 180 -11.14 11.79 -10.46
CA LEU A 180 -10.31 12.74 -11.20
C LEU A 180 -10.01 12.25 -12.63
N ILE A 181 -9.78 10.95 -12.80
CA ILE A 181 -9.56 10.32 -14.11
C ILE A 181 -10.86 10.23 -14.92
N GLY A 182 -12.03 10.29 -14.27
CA GLY A 182 -13.32 10.06 -14.90
C GLY A 182 -13.61 8.57 -15.15
N ALA A 183 -13.03 7.67 -14.36
CA ALA A 183 -13.18 6.22 -14.52
C ALA A 183 -13.85 5.55 -13.30
N HIS A 184 -14.53 4.45 -13.55
CA HIS A 184 -14.99 3.54 -12.51
C HIS A 184 -14.01 2.37 -12.32
N PHE A 185 -14.02 1.77 -11.13
CA PHE A 185 -13.28 0.52 -10.92
C PHE A 185 -13.79 -0.60 -11.81
N VAL A 186 -15.10 -0.60 -12.07
CA VAL A 186 -15.79 -1.49 -13.00
C VAL A 186 -16.80 -0.65 -13.76
N GLU A 187 -16.66 -0.57 -15.08
CA GLU A 187 -17.61 0.16 -15.93
C GLU A 187 -18.94 -0.60 -16.04
N SER A 188 -20.05 0.16 -16.16
CA SER A 188 -21.35 -0.41 -16.49
C SER A 188 -21.31 -0.94 -17.92
N GLN A 189 -21.79 -2.17 -18.15
CA GLN A 189 -21.99 -2.65 -19.51
C GLN A 189 -23.10 -1.81 -20.15
N SER A 190 -22.77 -1.12 -21.24
CA SER A 190 -23.75 -0.53 -22.16
C SER A 190 -24.42 -1.63 -22.97
#